data_AF-A0A659UR74-F1
#
_entry.id   AF-A0A659UR74-F1
#
_cell.length_a   1.000
_cell.length_b   1.000
_cell.length_c   1.000
_cell.angle_alpha   90.00
_cell.angle_beta   90.00
_cell.angle_gamma   90.00
#
_symmetry.space_group_name_H-M   'P 1'
#
loop_
_entity.id
_entity.type
_entity.pdbx_description
1 polymer ?
#
loop_
_entity_poly.entity_id
_entity_poly.type
_entity_poly.pdbx_seq_one_letter_code
_entity_poly.pdbx_strand_id
1 'polypeptide(L)' 'SGNSPSILAAAEQARMMDMTVISLTGHTGGKLKPLTDILLNVPSTSTPIIQQGHLCLYHYLCEVVEARLSNG' A
#
# COMPACT_ATOMS: atom_id res chain seq x y z
N SER A 1 -4.61 1.55 -9.69
CA SER A 1 -5.90 2.27 -9.78
C SER A 1 -6.53 2.54 -8.41
N GLY A 2 -6.32 1.67 -7.40
CA GLY A 2 -6.94 1.86 -6.07
C GLY A 2 -8.45 1.63 -6.06
N ASN A 3 -8.97 0.87 -7.03
CA ASN A 3 -10.40 0.71 -7.28
C ASN A 3 -10.86 -0.75 -7.35
N SER A 4 -9.95 -1.72 -7.14
CA SER A 4 -10.27 -3.14 -7.20
C SER A 4 -11.28 -3.51 -6.10
N PRO A 5 -12.46 -4.07 -6.43
CA PRO A 5 -13.50 -4.33 -5.43
C PRO A 5 -13.05 -5.22 -4.27
N SER A 6 -12.25 -6.26 -4.56
CA SER A 6 -11.71 -7.16 -3.53
C SER A 6 -10.76 -6.45 -2.56
N ILE A 7 -9.95 -5.50 -3.05
CA ILE A 7 -9.02 -4.73 -2.21
C ILE A 7 -9.76 -3.71 -1.34
N LEU A 8 -10.82 -3.09 -1.88
CA LEU A 8 -11.68 -2.20 -1.10
C LEU A 8 -12.36 -2.97 0.05
N ALA A 9 -12.93 -4.14 -0.25
CA ALA A 9 -13.54 -4.99 0.77
C ALA A 9 -12.52 -5.45 1.83
N ALA A 10 -11.29 -5.78 1.43
CA ALA A 10 -10.22 -6.12 2.37
C ALA A 10 -9.84 -4.95 3.29
N ALA A 11 -9.74 -3.73 2.74
CA ALA A 11 -9.44 -2.53 3.53
C ALA A 11 -10.59 -2.19 4.51
N GLU A 12 -11.84 -2.28 4.06
CA GLU A 12 -13.02 -2.12 4.93
C GLU A 12 -13.01 -3.14 6.08
N GLN A 13 -12.74 -4.41 5.78
CA GLN A 13 -12.66 -5.48 6.78
C GLN A 13 -11.52 -5.24 7.77
N ALA A 14 -10.34 -4.86 7.30
CA ALA A 14 -9.19 -4.54 8.16
C ALA A 14 -9.52 -3.41 9.15
N ARG A 15 -10.22 -2.37 8.69
CA ARG A 15 -10.68 -1.27 9.56
C ARG A 15 -11.69 -1.73 10.60
N MET A 16 -12.63 -2.60 10.23
CA MET A 16 -13.58 -3.19 11.19
C MET A 16 -12.90 -4.06 12.25
N MET A 17 -11.67 -4.50 11.99
CA MET A 17 -10.83 -5.28 12.91
C MET A 17 -9.81 -4.42 13.66
N ASP A 18 -9.94 -3.08 13.63
CA ASP A 18 -9.01 -2.12 14.22
C ASP A 18 -7.55 -2.30 13.74
N MET A 19 -7.35 -2.81 12.52
CA MET A 19 -6.03 -2.94 11.91
C MET A 19 -5.61 -1.66 11.21
N THR A 20 -4.31 -1.34 11.25
CA THR A 20 -3.72 -0.29 10.42
C THR A 20 -3.71 -0.71 8.95
N VAL A 21 -4.22 0.15 8.08
CA VAL A 21 -4.25 -0.06 6.62
C VAL A 21 -3.19 0.79 5.94
N ILE A 22 -2.22 0.13 5.32
CA ILE A 22 -1.20 0.74 4.46
C ILE A 22 -1.49 0.32 3.01
N SER A 23 -1.67 1.30 2.12
CA SER A 23 -2.02 1.02 0.72
C SER A 23 -0.97 1.53 -0.24
N LEU A 24 -0.57 0.66 -1.17
CA LEU A 24 0.32 1.00 -2.28
C LEU A 24 -0.53 1.20 -3.54
N THR A 25 -0.50 2.41 -4.11
CA THR A 25 -1.31 2.72 -5.30
C THR A 25 -0.56 3.54 -6.35
N GLY A 26 -1.26 3.96 -7.41
CA GLY A 26 -0.74 4.93 -8.38
C GLY A 26 -1.10 6.36 -7.98
N HIS A 27 -0.98 7.29 -8.92
CA HIS A 27 -1.02 8.73 -8.64
C HIS A 27 -2.16 9.23 -7.73
N THR A 28 -3.38 8.69 -7.86
CA THR A 28 -4.57 9.27 -7.22
C THR A 28 -5.02 8.60 -5.92
N GLY A 29 -4.55 7.39 -5.57
CA GLY A 29 -5.12 6.63 -4.46
C GLY A 29 -6.42 5.88 -4.76
N GLY A 30 -7.23 6.40 -5.69
CA GLY A 30 -8.54 5.83 -6.02
C GLY A 30 -9.51 5.81 -4.83
N LYS A 31 -10.47 4.87 -4.88
CA LYS A 31 -11.44 4.62 -3.80
C LYS A 31 -10.80 4.08 -2.51
N LEU A 32 -9.56 3.60 -2.59
CA LEU A 32 -8.83 3.05 -1.44
C LEU A 32 -8.28 4.14 -0.51
N LYS A 33 -8.06 5.37 -1.03
CA LYS A 33 -7.55 6.51 -0.27
C LYS A 33 -8.29 6.80 1.05
N PRO A 34 -9.63 6.90 1.09
CA PRO A 34 -10.35 7.15 2.34
C PRO A 34 -10.36 5.96 3.32
N LEU A 35 -10.01 4.75 2.85
CA LEU A 35 -9.96 3.52 3.67
C LEU A 35 -8.56 3.23 4.21
N THR A 36 -7.62 4.14 4.00
CA THR A 36 -6.20 3.93 4.22
C THR A 36 -5.67 4.90 5.26
N ASP A 37 -4.88 4.42 6.22
CA ASP A 37 -4.20 5.28 7.21
C ASP A 37 -2.88 5.83 6.65
N ILE A 38 -2.14 5.00 5.89
CA ILE A 38 -0.90 5.41 5.21
C ILE A 38 -0.98 5.08 3.72
N LEU A 39 -1.00 6.11 2.88
CA LEU A 39 -1.12 5.97 1.44
C LEU A 39 0.22 6.22 0.73
N LEU A 40 0.77 5.17 0.12
CA LEU A 40 1.98 5.24 -0.70
C LEU A 40 1.62 5.30 -2.18
N ASN A 41 1.61 6.50 -2.75
CA ASN A 41 1.29 6.73 -4.15
C ASN A 41 2.55 6.81 -5.00
N VAL A 42 2.70 5.90 -5.96
CA VAL A 42 3.67 6.07 -7.04
C VAL A 42 3.17 7.20 -7.95
N PRO A 43 3.99 8.24 -8.24
CA PRO A 43 3.58 9.40 -9.04
C PRO A 43 3.51 9.07 -10.54
N SER A 44 2.69 8.08 -10.89
CA SER A 44 2.48 7.60 -12.24
C SER A 44 1.05 7.09 -12.41
N THR A 45 0.55 7.15 -13.64
CA THR A 45 -0.72 6.55 -14.08
C THR A 45 -0.49 5.27 -14.90
N SER A 46 0.75 4.95 -15.25
CA SER A 46 1.12 3.75 -16.00
C SER A 46 1.24 2.55 -15.07
N THR A 47 0.34 1.56 -15.22
CA THR A 47 0.33 0.36 -14.37
C THR A 47 1.68 -0.35 -14.29
N PRO A 48 2.44 -0.57 -15.39
CA PRO A 48 3.77 -1.15 -15.31
C PRO A 48 4.74 -0.33 -14.44
N ILE A 49 4.77 0.99 -14.59
CA ILE A 49 5.65 1.88 -13.79
C ILE A 49 5.23 1.84 -12.31
N ILE A 50 3.92 1.87 -12.05
CA ILE A 50 3.37 1.76 -10.70
C ILE A 50 3.83 0.45 -10.05
N GLN A 51 3.75 -0.67 -10.76
CA GLN A 51 4.18 -1.97 -10.26
C GLN A 51 5.69 -2.04 -9.96
N GLN A 52 6.53 -1.44 -10.81
CA GLN A 52 7.97 -1.32 -10.53
C GLN A 52 8.24 -0.49 -9.27
N GLY A 53 7.52 0.63 -9.09
CA GLY A 53 7.59 1.44 -7.87
C GLY A 53 7.14 0.67 -6.63
N HIS A 54 6.06 -0.11 -6.73
CA HIS A 54 5.58 -0.97 -5.63
C HIS A 54 6.61 -2.02 -5.24
N LEU A 55 7.29 -2.64 -6.21
CA LEU A 55 8.33 -3.62 -5.93
C LEU A 55 9.51 -3.00 -5.17
N CYS A 56 9.97 -1.82 -5.57
CA CYS A 56 11.02 -1.08 -4.87
C CYS A 56 10.60 -0.73 -3.43
N LEU A 57 9.39 -0.18 -3.26
CA LEU A 57 8.84 0.15 -1.93
C LEU A 57 8.71 -1.09 -1.05
N TYR A 58 8.23 -2.21 -1.60
CA TYR A 58 8.11 -3.48 -0.88
C TYR A 58 9.47 -3.96 -0.35
N HIS A 59 10.50 -3.97 -1.20
CA HIS A 59 11.85 -4.38 -0.80
C HIS A 59 12.43 -3.46 0.28
N TYR A 60 12.26 -2.15 0.13
CA TYR A 60 12.71 -1.19 1.14
C TYR A 60 12.00 -1.38 2.49
N LEU A 61 10.68 -1.63 2.49
CA LEU A 61 9.94 -1.92 3.71
C LEU A 61 10.46 -3.20 4.39
N CYS A 62 10.69 -4.26 3.62
CA CYS A 62 11.28 -5.49 4.14
C CYS A 62 12.66 -5.23 4.77
N GLU A 63 13.55 -4.52 4.06
CA GLU A 63 14.89 -4.17 4.56
C GLU A 63 14.83 -3.39 5.87
N VAL A 64 14.00 -2.36 5.95
CA VAL A 64 13.86 -1.52 7.16
C VAL A 64 13.26 -2.30 8.32
N VAL A 65 12.25 -3.13 8.07
CA VAL A 65 11.63 -3.97 9.10
C VAL A 65 12.63 -5.00 9.61
N GLU A 66 13.36 -5.66 8.71
CA GLU A 66 14.38 -6.64 9.08
C GLU A 66 15.48 -5.97 9.90
N ALA A 67 16.10 -4.88 9.43
CA ALA A 67 17.15 -4.17 10.16
C ALA A 67 16.74 -3.70 11.57
N ARG A 68 15.43 -3.42 11.77
CA ARG A 68 14.89 -3.05 13.09
C ARG A 68 14.60 -4.22 14.00
N LEU A 69 14.30 -5.40 13.45
CA LEU A 69 13.90 -6.59 14.22
C LEU A 69 15.04 -7.61 14.38
N SER A 70 15.99 -7.65 13.45
CA SER A 70 17.11 -8.62 13.45
C SER A 70 18.34 -8.12 14.19
N ASN A 71 18.46 -6.81 14.45
CA ASN A 71 19.48 -6.26 15.34
C ASN A 71 19.04 -6.40 16.81
N GLY A 72 19.14 -7.63 17.32
CA GLY A 72 19.17 -7.97 18.75
C GLY A 72 20.56 -8.45 19.15
#